data_AF-A0A3D3UYJ0-F1
#
_entry.id   AF-A0A3D3UYJ0-F1
#
_cell.length_a   1.000
_cell.length_b   1.000
_cell.length_c   1.000
_cell.angle_alpha   90.00
_cell.angle_beta   90.00
_cell.angle_gamma   90.00
#
_symmetry.space_group_name_H-M   'P 1'
#
loop_
_entity.id
_entity.type
_entity.pdbx_description
1 polymer ?
#
loop_
_entity_poly.entity_id
_entity_poly.type
_entity_poly.pdbx_seq_one_letter_code
_entity_poly.pdbx_strand_id
1 'polypeptide(L)'
;MTDWGAHHFDIAQWGMGMDESGPVEIIPPDGKDYKVLTYKYATGVTMTRDKANGVLFTGTKGEVETNRGHLRTVPENLKDQKLGPNEIHLYECRNHYTDWLDAIRKRTRPICDIETGCRSVTVCHLGNIAYKLGRPLKWDPKREVFVGDKGANRLLSRAMRNPWHL
;
A
#
# COMPACT_ATOMS: atom_id res chain seq x y z
N MET A 1 10.52 6.02 -5.64
CA MET A 1 9.40 5.52 -4.80
C MET A 1 9.38 4.01 -4.73
N THR A 2 9.54 3.29 -5.85
CA THR A 2 9.32 1.83 -5.97
C THR A 2 10.34 0.92 -5.26
N ASP A 3 11.39 1.47 -4.66
CA ASP A 3 12.34 0.71 -3.85
C ASP A 3 11.80 0.64 -2.41
N TRP A 4 12.12 1.63 -1.57
CA TRP A 4 11.62 1.72 -0.19
C TRP A 4 10.10 1.86 -0.04
N GLY A 5 9.42 2.46 -1.01
CA GLY A 5 7.98 2.65 -0.95
C GLY A 5 7.21 1.34 -0.97
N ALA A 6 7.72 0.31 -1.66
CA ALA A 6 7.08 -1.00 -1.67
C ALA A 6 7.02 -1.59 -0.26
N HIS A 7 8.04 -1.40 0.58
CA HIS A 7 8.02 -1.88 1.96
C HIS A 7 6.96 -1.19 2.83
N HIS A 8 6.81 0.13 2.73
CA HIS A 8 5.90 0.87 3.61
C HIS A 8 4.45 0.89 3.09
N PHE A 9 4.25 1.00 1.78
CA PHE A 9 2.90 0.93 1.21
C PHE A 9 2.30 -0.46 1.32
N ASP A 10 3.12 -1.52 1.27
CA ASP A 10 2.69 -2.89 1.55
C ASP A 10 2.15 -3.04 2.97
N ILE A 11 2.90 -2.63 3.99
CA ILE A 11 2.44 -2.68 5.39
C ILE A 11 1.18 -1.82 5.60
N ALA A 12 1.09 -0.66 4.96
CA ALA A 12 -0.10 0.18 5.02
C ALA A 12 -1.32 -0.50 4.36
N GLN A 13 -1.15 -1.08 3.17
CA GLN A 13 -2.18 -1.86 2.46
C GLN A 13 -2.66 -3.03 3.33
N TRP A 14 -1.72 -3.80 3.88
CA TRP A 14 -2.00 -4.95 4.73
C TRP A 14 -2.76 -4.55 5.99
N GLY A 15 -2.31 -3.51 6.70
CA GLY A 15 -2.97 -3.00 7.89
C GLY A 15 -4.37 -2.43 7.64
N MET A 16 -4.67 -2.04 6.39
CA MET A 16 -6.01 -1.59 5.97
C MET A 16 -6.85 -2.70 5.35
N GLY A 17 -6.33 -3.92 5.19
CA GLY A 17 -7.00 -5.02 4.50
C GLY A 17 -7.19 -4.77 2.99
N MET A 18 -6.23 -4.12 2.34
CA MET A 18 -6.31 -3.66 0.95
C MET A 18 -5.38 -4.41 -0.02
N ASP A 19 -4.86 -5.57 0.37
CA ASP A 19 -3.91 -6.36 -0.42
C ASP A 19 -4.47 -6.90 -1.74
N GLU A 20 -5.79 -6.95 -1.90
CA GLU A 20 -6.48 -7.34 -3.14
C GLU A 20 -7.16 -6.13 -3.83
N SER A 21 -6.78 -4.91 -3.44
CA SER A 21 -7.38 -3.66 -3.94
C SER A 21 -6.34 -2.51 -3.96
N GLY A 22 -6.81 -1.27 -3.98
CA GLY A 22 -5.97 -0.08 -3.99
C GLY A 22 -6.75 1.22 -3.82
N PRO A 23 -6.06 2.37 -3.91
CA PRO A 23 -6.69 3.68 -3.78
C PRO A 23 -7.63 3.96 -4.96
N VAL A 24 -8.63 4.79 -4.77
CA VAL A 24 -9.55 5.25 -5.83
C VAL A 24 -9.19 6.63 -6.38
N GLU A 25 -8.37 7.39 -5.65
CA GLU A 25 -7.87 8.69 -6.06
C GLU A 25 -6.44 8.88 -5.58
N ILE A 26 -5.58 9.45 -6.44
CA ILE A 26 -4.18 9.75 -6.16
C ILE A 26 -3.94 11.23 -6.44
N ILE A 27 -3.46 11.94 -5.44
CA ILE A 27 -3.35 13.40 -5.44
C ILE A 27 -1.90 13.78 -5.16
N PRO A 28 -1.16 14.30 -6.16
CA PRO A 28 0.18 14.80 -5.93
C PRO A 28 0.13 16.10 -5.10
N PRO A 29 1.23 16.48 -4.44
CA PRO A 29 1.30 17.74 -3.74
C PRO A 29 1.04 18.92 -4.69
N ASP A 30 0.21 19.86 -4.25
CA ASP A 30 -0.16 21.07 -5.02
C ASP A 30 0.38 22.37 -4.38
N GLY A 31 1.10 22.26 -3.27
CA GLY A 31 1.58 23.40 -2.48
C GLY A 31 0.48 24.11 -1.67
N LYS A 32 -0.77 23.68 -1.78
CA LYS A 32 -1.97 24.28 -1.17
C LYS A 32 -2.62 23.28 -0.21
N ASP A 33 -3.70 22.62 -0.59
CA ASP A 33 -4.50 21.76 0.28
C ASP A 33 -3.85 20.39 0.46
N TYR A 34 -3.06 19.95 -0.53
CA TYR A 34 -2.33 18.69 -0.50
C TYR A 34 -0.83 18.98 -0.40
N LYS A 35 -0.30 18.92 0.82
CA LYS A 35 1.13 19.20 1.08
C LYS A 35 2.05 18.03 0.72
N VAL A 36 1.51 16.82 0.71
CA VAL A 36 2.22 15.57 0.44
C VAL A 36 1.43 14.72 -0.56
N LEU A 37 2.04 13.65 -1.08
CA LEU A 37 1.33 12.72 -1.94
C LEU A 37 0.28 11.98 -1.11
N THR A 38 -0.96 12.06 -1.58
CA THR A 38 -2.13 11.57 -0.87
C THR A 38 -2.88 10.56 -1.73
N TYR A 39 -3.23 9.44 -1.11
CA TYR A 39 -4.07 8.39 -1.69
C TYR A 39 -5.36 8.31 -0.89
N LYS A 40 -6.50 8.29 -1.58
CA LYS A 40 -7.81 8.06 -0.94
C LYS A 40 -8.34 6.69 -1.31
N TYR A 41 -8.87 5.99 -0.33
CA TYR A 41 -9.47 4.67 -0.49
C TYR A 41 -10.99 4.75 -0.46
N ALA A 42 -11.65 3.78 -1.08
CA ALA A 42 -13.12 3.68 -1.07
C ALA A 42 -13.71 3.56 0.35
N THR A 43 -12.92 3.05 1.31
CA THR A 43 -13.27 2.97 2.74
C THR A 43 -13.33 4.34 3.44
N GLY A 44 -12.88 5.41 2.78
CA GLY A 44 -12.72 6.73 3.37
C GLY A 44 -11.36 6.94 4.05
N VAL A 45 -10.53 5.90 4.17
CA VAL A 45 -9.17 6.04 4.70
C VAL A 45 -8.30 6.83 3.73
N THR A 46 -7.47 7.71 4.29
CA THR A 46 -6.47 8.48 3.56
C THR A 46 -5.08 8.00 3.94
N MET A 47 -4.27 7.64 2.95
CA MET A 47 -2.87 7.27 3.13
C MET A 47 -1.98 8.35 2.52
N THR A 48 -0.94 8.78 3.23
CA THR A 48 -0.02 9.82 2.76
C THR A 48 1.42 9.34 2.76
N ARG A 49 2.22 9.87 1.84
CA ARG A 49 3.69 9.75 1.90
C ARG A 49 4.25 10.95 2.66
N ASP A 50 4.28 10.85 3.98
CA ASP A 50 4.71 11.92 4.89
C ASP A 50 5.99 11.54 5.68
N LYS A 51 6.20 12.17 6.84
CA LYS A 51 7.43 12.13 7.65
C LYS A 51 7.60 10.88 8.52
N ALA A 52 6.63 9.97 8.57
CA ALA A 52 6.72 8.77 9.39
C ALA A 52 7.92 7.90 8.96
N ASN A 53 8.68 7.39 9.93
CA ASN A 53 9.77 6.46 9.67
C ASN A 53 9.25 5.03 9.77
N GLY A 54 8.53 4.57 8.74
CA GLY A 54 7.78 3.32 8.73
C GLY A 54 6.34 3.56 8.27
N VAL A 55 5.37 3.04 9.02
CA VAL A 55 3.93 3.31 8.83
C VAL A 55 3.33 3.85 10.13
N LEU A 56 2.62 4.97 10.03
CA LEU A 56 1.83 5.56 11.11
C LEU A 56 0.34 5.35 10.81
N PHE A 57 -0.35 4.64 11.69
CA PHE A 57 -1.79 4.48 11.70
C PHE A 57 -2.38 5.48 12.69
N THR A 58 -3.31 6.32 12.24
CA THR A 58 -4.05 7.26 13.09
C THR A 58 -5.51 6.84 13.14
N GLY A 59 -5.99 6.49 14.34
CA GLY A 59 -7.37 6.10 14.59
C GLY A 59 -8.05 7.03 15.62
N THR A 60 -9.33 6.78 15.88
CA THR A 60 -10.12 7.61 16.82
C THR A 60 -9.68 7.49 18.28
N LYS A 61 -8.93 6.45 18.62
CA LYS A 61 -8.46 6.16 19.98
C LYS A 61 -6.97 6.42 20.18
N GLY A 62 -6.25 6.80 19.13
CA GLY A 62 -4.81 6.95 19.21
C GLY A 62 -4.07 6.69 17.91
N GLU A 63 -2.75 6.67 18.02
CA GLU A 63 -1.81 6.49 16.94
C GLU A 63 -0.91 5.28 17.20
N VAL A 64 -0.55 4.57 16.13
CA VAL A 64 0.38 3.43 16.15
C VAL A 64 1.39 3.62 15.03
N GLU A 65 2.65 3.82 15.37
CA GLU A 65 3.76 3.87 14.42
C GLU A 65 4.60 2.61 14.54
N THR A 66 4.86 1.96 13.41
CA THR A 66 5.68 0.74 13.35
C THR A 66 6.73 0.82 12.26
N ASN A 67 7.90 0.28 12.56
CA ASN A 67 8.94 -0.03 11.58
C ASN A 67 9.75 -1.26 12.04
N ARG A 68 10.88 -1.51 11.38
CA ARG A 68 11.74 -2.68 11.67
C ARG A 68 12.38 -2.68 13.08
N GLY A 69 12.48 -1.52 13.72
CA GLY A 69 13.18 -1.36 15.01
C GLY A 69 12.28 -0.96 16.17
N HIS A 70 11.07 -0.45 15.92
CA HIS A 70 10.19 0.03 16.97
C HIS A 70 8.70 -0.14 16.69
N LEU A 71 7.95 -0.17 17.80
CA LEU A 71 6.51 0.04 17.87
C LEU A 71 6.28 1.18 18.88
N ARG A 72 5.75 2.31 18.40
CA ARG A 72 5.42 3.48 19.22
C ARG A 72 3.92 3.71 19.17
N THR A 73 3.30 3.98 20.31
CA THR A 73 1.86 4.26 20.34
C THR A 73 1.53 5.50 21.15
N VAL A 74 0.43 6.14 20.79
CA VAL A 74 -0.14 7.27 21.54
C VAL A 74 -1.63 6.97 21.75
N PRO A 75 -2.10 6.73 22.98
CA PRO A 75 -1.34 6.67 24.22
C PRO A 75 -0.36 5.48 24.27
N GLU A 76 0.65 5.56 25.15
CA GLU A 76 1.72 4.56 25.23
C GLU A 76 1.21 3.15 25.58
N ASN A 77 0.11 3.05 26.34
CA ASN A 77 -0.50 1.77 26.72
C ASN A 77 -1.36 1.13 25.61
N LEU A 78 -1.53 1.80 24.45
CA LEU A 78 -2.27 1.22 23.32
C LEU A 78 -1.57 -0.03 22.76
N LYS A 79 -0.24 -0.10 22.82
CA LYS A 79 0.52 -1.31 22.42
C LYS A 79 0.29 -2.52 23.34
N ASP A 80 -0.21 -2.30 24.56
CA ASP A 80 -0.44 -3.35 25.55
C ASP A 80 -1.84 -3.97 25.42
N GLN A 81 -2.65 -3.49 24.46
CA GLN A 81 -3.97 -4.05 24.19
C GLN A 81 -3.87 -5.51 23.78
N LYS A 82 -4.68 -6.35 24.42
CA LYS A 82 -4.81 -7.76 24.08
C LYS A 82 -6.00 -7.95 23.16
N LEU A 83 -5.74 -8.43 21.95
CA LEU A 83 -6.79 -8.70 21.00
C LEU A 83 -7.67 -9.85 21.51
N GLY A 84 -8.99 -9.64 21.46
CA GLY A 84 -9.98 -10.67 21.75
C GLY A 84 -10.00 -11.76 20.66
N PRO A 85 -10.58 -12.94 20.95
CA PRO A 85 -10.60 -14.05 20.00
C PRO A 85 -11.39 -13.77 18.71
N ASN A 86 -12.33 -12.83 18.77
CA ASN A 86 -13.20 -12.44 17.65
C ASN A 86 -12.75 -11.14 16.96
N GLU A 87 -11.61 -10.57 17.36
CA GLU A 87 -11.03 -9.41 16.69
C GLU A 87 -10.23 -9.83 15.44
N ILE A 88 -9.72 -8.85 14.70
CA ILE A 88 -8.93 -9.12 13.50
C ILE A 88 -7.56 -9.66 13.93
N HIS A 89 -7.27 -10.90 13.54
CA HIS A 89 -5.95 -11.51 13.69
C HIS A 89 -5.28 -11.58 12.32
N LEU A 90 -4.21 -10.82 12.15
CA LEU A 90 -3.41 -10.84 10.93
C LEU A 90 -2.57 -12.13 10.89
N TYR A 91 -2.20 -12.54 9.68
CA TYR A 91 -1.35 -13.71 9.46
C TYR A 91 0.00 -13.56 10.18
N GLU A 92 0.33 -14.49 11.07
CA GLU A 92 1.59 -14.45 11.81
C GLU A 92 2.74 -15.02 10.97
N CYS A 93 3.63 -14.15 10.50
CA CYS A 93 4.88 -14.54 9.85
C CYS A 93 6.09 -14.02 10.64
N ARG A 94 6.89 -14.92 11.19
CA ARG A 94 8.16 -14.57 11.86
C ARG A 94 9.37 -14.60 10.94
N ASN A 95 9.27 -15.31 9.82
CA ASN A 95 10.35 -15.45 8.84
C ASN A 95 9.79 -15.83 7.47
N HIS A 96 10.02 -14.98 6.45
CA HIS A 96 9.49 -15.20 5.10
C HIS A 96 10.02 -16.45 4.40
N TYR A 97 11.26 -16.89 4.69
CA TYR A 97 11.81 -18.10 4.06
C TYR A 97 11.12 -19.36 4.59
N THR A 98 10.93 -19.45 5.91
CA THR A 98 10.21 -20.55 6.53
C THR A 98 8.75 -20.57 6.06
N ASP A 99 8.10 -19.40 6.04
CA ASP A 99 6.73 -19.25 5.55
C ASP A 99 6.56 -19.77 4.12
N TRP A 100 7.46 -19.39 3.21
CA TRP A 100 7.45 -19.85 1.83
C TRP A 100 7.65 -21.37 1.71
N LEU A 101 8.59 -21.95 2.45
CA LEU A 101 8.81 -23.41 2.45
C LEU A 101 7.58 -24.17 3.00
N ASP A 102 6.94 -23.62 4.03
CA ASP A 102 5.73 -24.21 4.60
C ASP A 102 4.53 -24.09 3.65
N ALA A 103 4.39 -22.95 2.96
CA ALA A 103 3.36 -22.76 1.94
C ALA A 103 3.50 -23.79 0.81
N ILE A 104 4.73 -24.09 0.37
CA ILE A 104 5.00 -25.16 -0.62
C ILE A 104 4.55 -26.51 -0.08
N ARG A 105 4.98 -26.89 1.14
CA ARG A 105 4.66 -28.20 1.73
C ARG A 105 3.17 -28.40 1.93
N LYS A 106 2.47 -27.36 2.41
CA LYS A 106 1.05 -27.39 2.75
C LYS A 106 0.15 -27.08 1.56
N ARG A 107 0.71 -26.66 0.42
CA ARG A 107 -0.03 -26.18 -0.76
C ARG A 107 -0.96 -25.01 -0.43
N THR A 108 -0.47 -24.07 0.38
CA THR A 108 -1.16 -22.83 0.75
C THR A 108 -0.49 -21.61 0.12
N ARG A 109 -1.08 -20.43 0.29
CA ARG A 109 -0.44 -19.16 -0.08
C ARG A 109 0.53 -18.72 1.05
N PRO A 110 1.71 -18.17 0.72
CA PRO A 110 2.57 -17.51 1.70
C PRO A 110 1.98 -16.16 2.13
N ILE A 111 2.56 -15.51 3.15
CA ILE A 111 2.14 -14.18 3.63
C ILE A 111 2.11 -13.13 2.53
N CYS A 112 3.07 -13.19 1.60
CA CYS A 112 3.18 -12.26 0.47
C CYS A 112 3.18 -13.07 -0.82
N ASP A 113 1.99 -13.28 -1.40
CA ASP A 113 1.86 -13.91 -2.70
C ASP A 113 2.12 -12.92 -3.86
N ILE A 114 2.03 -13.41 -5.11
CA ILE A 114 2.31 -12.60 -6.30
C ILE A 114 1.34 -11.43 -6.44
N GLU A 115 0.06 -11.63 -6.12
CA GLU A 115 -0.97 -10.60 -6.22
C GLU A 115 -0.70 -9.50 -5.20
N THR A 116 -0.43 -9.85 -3.94
CA THR A 116 -0.06 -8.88 -2.89
C THR A 116 1.13 -8.04 -3.34
N GLY A 117 2.21 -8.68 -3.84
CA GLY A 117 3.37 -7.98 -4.35
C GLY A 117 3.06 -7.03 -5.52
N CYS A 118 2.18 -7.46 -6.43
CA CYS A 118 1.72 -6.64 -7.55
C CYS A 118 0.91 -5.42 -7.07
N ARG A 119 -0.02 -5.60 -6.14
CA ARG A 119 -0.82 -4.51 -5.58
C ARG A 119 0.03 -3.49 -4.84
N SER A 120 0.99 -3.94 -4.04
CA SER A 120 1.92 -3.06 -3.32
C SER A 120 2.77 -2.20 -4.25
N VAL A 121 3.33 -2.79 -5.32
CA VAL A 121 4.13 -2.00 -6.29
C VAL A 121 3.25 -1.10 -7.18
N THR A 122 2.01 -1.50 -7.47
CA THR A 122 1.04 -0.68 -8.19
C THR A 122 0.83 0.65 -7.49
N VAL A 123 0.63 0.68 -6.17
CA VAL A 123 0.51 1.93 -5.40
C VAL A 123 1.72 2.85 -5.63
N CYS A 124 2.94 2.31 -5.63
CA CYS A 124 4.15 3.08 -5.91
C CYS A 124 4.14 3.69 -7.32
N HIS A 125 3.71 2.92 -8.32
CA HIS A 125 3.63 3.38 -9.70
C HIS A 125 2.57 4.46 -9.88
N LEU A 126 1.40 4.31 -9.27
CA LEU A 126 0.33 5.32 -9.30
C LEU A 126 0.83 6.66 -8.73
N GLY A 127 1.54 6.61 -7.60
CA GLY A 127 2.17 7.81 -7.01
C GLY A 127 3.18 8.48 -7.94
N ASN A 128 4.07 7.69 -8.57
CA ASN A 128 5.02 8.23 -9.55
C ASN A 128 4.32 8.86 -10.77
N ILE A 129 3.23 8.25 -11.25
CA ILE A 129 2.45 8.78 -12.38
C ILE A 129 1.77 10.09 -12.00
N ALA A 130 1.17 10.17 -10.81
CA ALA A 130 0.57 11.39 -10.29
C ALA A 130 1.62 12.52 -10.16
N TYR A 131 2.81 12.22 -9.61
CA TYR A 131 3.91 13.17 -9.59
C TYR A 131 4.31 13.65 -10.98
N LYS A 132 4.44 12.72 -11.93
CA LYS A 132 4.85 13.03 -13.31
C LYS A 132 3.84 13.92 -14.04
N LEU A 133 2.54 13.68 -13.81
CA LEU A 133 1.46 14.43 -14.46
C LEU A 133 1.10 15.72 -13.71
N GLY A 134 1.49 15.86 -12.44
CA GLY A 134 1.27 17.06 -11.63
C GLY A 134 -0.21 17.37 -11.35
N ARG A 135 -1.09 16.37 -11.42
CA ARG A 135 -2.53 16.53 -11.19
C ARG A 135 -3.16 15.30 -10.54
N PRO A 136 -4.32 15.46 -9.86
CA PRO A 136 -5.09 14.34 -9.33
C PRO A 136 -5.50 13.35 -10.41
N LEU A 137 -5.55 12.07 -10.04
CA LEU A 137 -5.92 10.95 -10.90
C LEU A 137 -6.95 10.06 -10.20
N LYS A 138 -8.00 9.65 -10.93
CA LYS A 138 -8.98 8.66 -10.46
C LYS A 138 -8.57 7.28 -10.95
N TRP A 139 -8.51 6.31 -10.04
CA TRP A 139 -8.10 4.94 -10.30
C TRP A 139 -9.24 3.98 -10.03
N ASP A 140 -9.42 3.01 -10.93
CA ASP A 140 -10.28 1.85 -10.69
C ASP A 140 -9.37 0.68 -10.28
N PRO A 141 -9.29 0.31 -8.99
CA PRO A 141 -8.41 -0.77 -8.54
C PRO A 141 -8.86 -2.16 -9.01
N LYS A 142 -10.13 -2.33 -9.37
CA LYS A 142 -10.64 -3.61 -9.87
C LYS A 142 -10.28 -3.83 -11.34
N ARG A 143 -10.38 -2.76 -12.15
CA ARG A 143 -10.05 -2.80 -13.58
C ARG A 143 -8.59 -2.43 -13.88
N GLU A 144 -7.89 -1.92 -12.88
CA GLU A 144 -6.51 -1.43 -12.96
C GLU A 144 -6.29 -0.41 -14.08
N VAL A 145 -7.17 0.60 -14.11
CA VAL A 145 -7.11 1.69 -15.09
C VAL A 145 -7.41 3.05 -14.46
N PHE A 146 -6.84 4.10 -15.04
CA PHE A 146 -7.24 5.46 -14.74
C PHE A 146 -8.59 5.78 -15.41
N VAL A 147 -9.58 6.18 -14.62
CA VAL A 147 -10.95 6.41 -15.10
C VAL A 147 -10.99 7.62 -16.02
N GLY A 148 -11.36 7.41 -17.29
CA GLY A 148 -11.51 8.48 -18.28
C GLY A 148 -10.20 9.14 -18.75
N ASP A 149 -9.02 8.61 -18.39
CA ASP A 149 -7.74 9.28 -18.61
C ASP A 149 -6.81 8.51 -19.55
N LYS A 150 -6.95 8.74 -20.86
CA LYS A 150 -6.11 8.08 -21.87
C LYS A 150 -4.62 8.41 -21.72
N GLY A 151 -4.28 9.62 -21.24
CA GLY A 151 -2.90 10.07 -21.07
C GLY A 151 -2.20 9.32 -19.94
N ALA A 152 -2.85 9.24 -18.77
CA ALA A 152 -2.34 8.47 -17.64
C ALA A 152 -2.29 6.96 -17.94
N ASN A 153 -3.31 6.41 -18.61
CA ASN A 153 -3.31 5.00 -19.01
C ASN A 153 -2.16 4.62 -19.95
N ARG A 154 -1.63 5.56 -20.76
CA ARG A 154 -0.44 5.32 -21.58
C ARG A 154 0.84 5.12 -20.77
N LEU A 155 0.85 5.50 -19.49
CA LEU A 155 1.98 5.36 -18.58
C LEU A 155 1.95 4.04 -17.78
N LEU A 156 0.88 3.24 -17.91
CA LEU A 156 0.76 1.93 -17.24
C LEU A 156 1.68 0.85 -17.83
N SER A 157 2.17 1.07 -19.04
CA SER A 157 3.10 0.16 -19.71
C SER A 157 4.18 0.96 -20.43
N ARG A 158 5.29 0.30 -20.74
CA ARG A 158 6.34 0.85 -21.60
C ARG A 158 6.28 0.11 -22.93
N ALA A 159 6.65 0.79 -24.01
CA ALA A 159 6.82 0.14 -25.29
C ALA A 159 7.79 -1.04 -25.14
N MET A 160 7.38 -2.21 -25.59
CA MET A 160 8.23 -3.39 -25.57
C MET A 160 9.41 -3.20 -26.52
N ARG A 161 10.56 -3.75 -26.14
CA ARG A 161 11.75 -3.73 -26.99
C ARG A 161 11.52 -4.67 -28.17
N ASN A 162 11.77 -4.21 -29.39
CA ASN A 162 11.74 -5.07 -30.59
C ASN A 162 12.63 -6.32 -30.40
N PRO A 163 12.22 -7.55 -30.79
CA PRO A 163 10.97 -7.93 -31.48
C PRO A 163 9.79 -8.32 -30.57
N TRP A 164 9.88 -8.08 -29.27
CA TRP A 164 8.89 -8.55 -28.29
C TRP A 164 7.58 -7.76 -28.36
N HIS A 165 6.44 -8.46 -28.30
CA HIS A 165 5.08 -7.91 -28.21
C HIS A 165 4.20 -8.86 -27.35
N LEU A 166 3.11 -8.33 -26.77
CA LEU A 166 2.08 -9.07 -26.03
C LEU A 166 0.88 -9.39 -26.92
#